data_AF-A0A2E2LBG2-F1
#
_entry.id   AF-A0A2E2LBG2-F1
#
_cell.length_a   1.000
_cell.length_b   1.000
_cell.length_c   1.000
_cell.angle_alpha   90.00
_cell.angle_beta   90.00
_cell.angle_gamma   90.00
#
_symmetry.space_group_name_H-M   'P 1'
#
loop_
_entity.id
_entity.type
_entity.pdbx_description
1 polymer ?
#
loop_
_entity_poly.entity_id
_entity_poly.type
_entity_poly.pdbx_seq_one_letter_code
_entity_poly.pdbx_strand_id
1 'polypeptide(L)'
;MSHHDHGVDWEQVIRDMIQRNTESAPTEPGVYRMPCGNCYVDFFRASDGSERWLVPGDERSYTRDTISTFRHGEHPWERMYTLAHAAAEIRRRATAESTSIEVIVSDLASIADAEDAAEEEEIARIARERPADSEEIPLAELAQKFGIDLDEL
;
A
#
# COMPACT_ATOMS: atom_id res chain seq x y z
N MET A 1 5.03 -30.20 41.97
CA MET A 1 4.61 -30.17 40.55
C MET A 1 5.37 -29.03 39.89
N SER A 2 6.26 -29.35 38.94
CA SER A 2 7.07 -28.35 38.24
C SER A 2 6.16 -27.66 37.21
N HIS A 3 5.90 -26.36 37.39
CA HIS A 3 5.30 -25.53 36.37
C HIS A 3 6.31 -25.38 35.24
N HIS A 4 6.21 -26.23 34.22
CA HIS A 4 6.83 -25.96 32.92
C HIS A 4 6.00 -24.86 32.26
N ASP A 5 6.38 -23.62 32.52
CA ASP A 5 6.00 -22.51 31.67
C ASP A 5 6.77 -22.72 30.36
N HIS A 6 6.14 -23.39 29.40
CA HIS A 6 6.65 -23.50 28.04
C HIS A 6 6.58 -22.11 27.43
N GLY A 7 7.56 -21.27 27.76
CA GLY A 7 7.74 -19.96 27.16
C GLY A 7 7.74 -20.13 25.65
N VAL A 8 6.87 -19.38 24.97
CA VAL A 8 6.81 -19.35 23.51
C VAL A 8 8.22 -19.07 22.99
N ASP A 9 8.71 -19.94 22.11
CA ASP A 9 9.96 -19.72 21.39
C ASP A 9 9.74 -18.63 20.33
N TRP A 10 9.85 -17.39 20.79
CA TRP A 10 9.66 -16.20 19.96
C TRP A 10 10.66 -16.13 18.80
N GLU A 11 11.86 -16.70 18.97
CA GLU A 11 12.85 -16.73 17.90
C GLU A 11 12.37 -17.61 16.74
N GLN A 12 11.85 -18.80 17.06
CA GLN A 12 11.26 -19.68 16.05
C GLN A 12 10.03 -19.04 15.39
N VAL A 13 9.16 -18.40 16.16
CA VAL A 13 7.97 -17.71 15.62
C VAL A 13 8.35 -16.60 14.63
N ILE A 14 9.38 -15.80 14.95
CA ILE A 14 9.85 -14.73 14.07
C ILE A 14 10.45 -15.31 12.79
N ARG A 15 11.26 -16.38 12.89
CA ARG A 15 11.83 -17.05 11.70
C ARG A 15 10.75 -17.59 10.78
N ASP A 16 9.74 -18.27 11.33
CA ASP A 16 8.63 -18.81 10.54
C ASP A 16 7.78 -17.70 9.89
N MET A 17 7.65 -16.55 10.56
CA MET A 17 7.00 -15.37 9.97
C MET A 17 7.81 -14.81 8.80
N ILE A 18 9.12 -14.59 8.98
CA ILE A 18 10.00 -14.08 7.92
C ILE A 18 9.99 -15.03 6.73
N GLN A 19 10.06 -16.34 6.96
CA GLN A 19 10.03 -17.34 5.89
C GLN A 19 8.74 -17.24 5.06
N ARG A 20 7.56 -17.26 5.70
CA ARG A 20 6.27 -17.12 4.99
C ARG A 20 6.14 -15.79 4.25
N ASN A 21 6.67 -14.72 4.84
CA ASN A 21 6.68 -13.41 4.20
C ASN A 21 7.59 -13.40 2.96
N THR A 22 8.76 -14.04 3.04
CA THR A 22 9.70 -14.19 1.91
C THR A 22 9.13 -15.05 0.79
N GLU A 23 8.45 -16.15 1.12
CA GLU A 23 7.80 -17.04 0.13
C GLU A 23 6.67 -16.35 -0.63
N SER A 24 5.98 -15.41 0.01
CA SER A 24 4.88 -14.64 -0.60
C SER A 24 5.34 -13.33 -1.25
N ALA A 25 6.60 -12.94 -1.08
CA ALA A 25 7.13 -11.71 -1.65
C ALA A 25 7.26 -11.80 -3.19
N PRO A 26 7.10 -10.69 -3.92
CA PRO A 26 7.24 -10.68 -5.37
C PRO A 26 8.59 -11.19 -5.88
N THR A 27 8.54 -11.89 -7.02
CA THR A 27 9.73 -12.46 -7.69
C THR A 27 10.05 -11.79 -9.03
N GLU A 28 9.16 -10.92 -9.51
CA GLU A 28 9.37 -10.12 -10.72
C GLU A 28 9.64 -8.65 -10.40
N PRO A 29 10.61 -7.99 -11.07
CA PRO A 29 10.86 -6.56 -10.90
C PRO A 29 9.62 -5.69 -11.13
N GLY A 30 9.43 -4.68 -10.29
CA GLY A 30 8.36 -3.72 -10.39
C GLY A 30 8.12 -2.98 -9.07
N VAL A 31 7.24 -2.00 -9.14
CA VAL A 31 6.74 -1.31 -7.96
C VAL A 31 5.58 -2.12 -7.39
N TYR A 32 5.57 -2.32 -6.08
CA TYR A 32 4.52 -3.08 -5.39
C TYR A 32 4.00 -2.30 -4.19
N ARG A 33 2.68 -2.35 -4.00
CA ARG A 33 2.06 -2.00 -2.72
C ARG A 33 2.20 -3.19 -1.78
N MET A 34 2.66 -2.91 -0.56
CA MET A 34 2.85 -3.89 0.49
C MET A 34 1.50 -4.35 1.07
N PRO A 35 1.45 -5.52 1.73
CA PRO A 35 0.28 -6.08 2.43
C PRO A 35 -0.45 -5.17 3.43
N CYS A 36 0.11 -4.02 3.80
CA CYS A 36 -0.51 -3.04 4.66
C CYS A 36 -1.42 -2.05 3.93
N GLY A 37 -1.44 -2.07 2.60
CA GLY A 37 -2.24 -1.17 1.77
C GLY A 37 -1.63 0.22 1.55
N ASN A 38 -0.74 0.70 2.43
CA ASN A 38 -0.25 2.08 2.40
C ASN A 38 1.24 2.22 2.04
N CYS A 39 2.05 1.18 2.24
CA CYS A 39 3.48 1.22 1.93
C CYS A 39 3.75 0.68 0.53
N TYR A 40 4.80 1.20 -0.11
CA TYR A 40 5.22 0.81 -1.44
C TYR A 40 6.69 0.43 -1.45
N VAL A 41 7.08 -0.48 -2.34
CA VAL A 41 8.47 -0.87 -2.57
C VAL A 41 8.73 -0.94 -4.06
N ASP A 42 9.91 -0.52 -4.49
CA ASP A 42 10.41 -0.77 -5.83
C ASP A 42 11.41 -1.93 -5.79
N PHE A 43 11.05 -3.02 -6.46
CA PHE A 43 11.89 -4.20 -6.59
C PHE A 43 12.54 -4.24 -7.98
N PHE A 44 13.87 -4.32 -8.02
CA PHE A 44 14.60 -4.53 -9.26
C PHE A 44 15.82 -5.43 -9.07
N ARG A 45 16.41 -5.83 -10.19
CA ARG A 45 17.72 -6.51 -10.22
C ARG A 45 18.79 -5.48 -10.58
N ALA A 46 19.80 -5.34 -9.72
CA ALA A 46 20.97 -4.53 -10.00
C ALA A 46 21.80 -5.15 -11.14
N SER A 47 22.80 -4.39 -11.61
CA SER A 47 23.66 -4.81 -12.73
C SER A 47 24.50 -6.06 -12.43
N ASP A 48 24.74 -6.36 -11.17
CA ASP A 48 25.40 -7.59 -10.69
C ASP A 48 24.42 -8.78 -10.55
N GLY A 49 23.15 -8.59 -10.91
CA GLY A 49 22.08 -9.59 -10.78
C GLY A 49 21.50 -9.71 -9.38
N SER A 50 22.02 -8.96 -8.39
CA SER A 50 21.47 -8.96 -7.04
C SER A 50 20.10 -8.30 -7.00
N GLU A 51 19.21 -8.81 -6.16
CA GLU A 51 17.92 -8.18 -5.92
C GLU A 51 18.07 -6.97 -5.00
N ARG A 52 17.36 -5.89 -5.34
CA ARG A 52 17.31 -4.66 -4.56
C ARG A 52 15.87 -4.24 -4.38
N TRP A 53 15.55 -3.86 -3.14
CA TRP A 53 14.24 -3.40 -2.72
C TRP A 53 14.38 -1.99 -2.18
N LEU A 54 13.80 -0.99 -2.83
CA LEU A 54 13.81 0.40 -2.39
C LEU A 54 12.47 0.76 -1.77
N VAL A 55 12.51 1.45 -0.65
CA VAL A 55 11.32 2.05 -0.04
C VAL A 55 11.33 3.53 -0.44
N PRO A 56 10.24 4.08 -1.02
CA PRO A 56 10.19 5.49 -1.37
C PRO A 56 10.49 6.39 -0.16
N GLY A 57 11.41 7.34 -0.35
CA GLY A 57 11.87 8.24 0.72
C GLY A 57 13.00 7.70 1.60
N ASP A 58 13.45 6.46 1.38
CA ASP A 58 14.63 5.89 2.02
C ASP A 58 15.78 5.73 1.01
N GLU A 59 16.95 6.25 1.34
CA GLU A 59 18.15 6.15 0.50
C GLU A 59 18.77 4.74 0.53
N ARG A 60 18.37 3.90 1.48
CA ARG A 60 18.87 2.54 1.64
C ARG A 60 18.16 1.59 0.68
N SER A 61 18.93 0.63 0.16
CA SER A 61 18.38 -0.56 -0.47
C SER A 61 18.34 -1.73 0.49
N TYR A 62 17.24 -2.46 0.47
CA TYR A 62 16.99 -3.64 1.29
C TYR A 62 17.14 -4.92 0.49
N THR A 63 17.30 -6.04 1.21
CA THR A 63 17.23 -7.40 0.67
C THR A 63 15.81 -7.95 0.80
N ARG A 64 15.52 -9.06 0.13
CA ARG A 64 14.23 -9.76 0.26
C ARG A 64 13.93 -10.12 1.72
N ASP A 65 14.90 -10.64 2.45
CA ASP A 65 14.68 -11.04 3.86
C ASP A 65 14.38 -9.83 4.76
N THR A 66 15.07 -8.72 4.52
CA THR A 66 14.84 -7.50 5.30
C THR A 66 13.46 -6.91 4.97
N ILE A 67 13.06 -6.83 3.70
CA ILE A 67 11.74 -6.31 3.35
C ILE A 67 10.60 -7.23 3.83
N SER A 68 10.83 -8.55 3.87
CA SER A 68 9.89 -9.53 4.44
C SER A 68 9.68 -9.36 5.94
N THR A 69 10.67 -8.82 6.66
CA THR A 69 10.52 -8.45 8.07
C THR A 69 9.63 -7.22 8.23
N PHE A 70 9.66 -6.31 7.25
CA PHE A 70 8.77 -5.15 7.16
C PHE A 70 7.40 -5.49 6.54
N ARG A 71 7.09 -6.74 6.20
CA ARG A 71 5.73 -7.09 5.77
C ARG A 71 4.78 -6.97 6.96
N HIS A 72 4.03 -5.87 6.97
CA HIS A 72 2.92 -5.64 7.89
C HIS A 72 1.60 -5.65 7.11
N GLY A 73 0.50 -6.04 7.76
CA GLY A 73 -0.83 -6.13 7.15
C GLY A 73 -1.16 -7.49 6.51
N GLU A 74 -2.43 -7.63 6.13
CA GLU A 74 -3.02 -8.90 5.70
C GLU A 74 -3.35 -8.96 4.20
N HIS A 75 -3.26 -7.84 3.48
CA HIS A 75 -3.57 -7.79 2.06
C HIS A 75 -2.52 -8.55 1.22
N PRO A 76 -2.87 -9.05 0.03
CA PRO A 76 -1.87 -9.57 -0.89
C PRO A 76 -0.95 -8.44 -1.38
N TRP A 77 0.25 -8.80 -1.86
CA TRP A 77 1.08 -7.88 -2.62
C TRP A 77 0.36 -7.47 -3.90
N GLU A 78 0.31 -6.18 -4.18
CA GLU A 78 -0.31 -5.65 -5.39
C GLU A 78 0.76 -4.99 -6.26
N ARG A 79 0.91 -5.46 -7.50
CA ARG A 79 1.86 -4.86 -8.44
C ARG A 79 1.29 -3.55 -8.96
N MET A 80 2.01 -2.47 -8.72
CA MET A 80 1.72 -1.17 -9.29
C MET A 80 2.21 -1.16 -10.74
N TYR A 81 1.32 -0.80 -11.66
CA TYR A 81 1.68 -0.67 -13.06
C TYR A 81 2.42 0.64 -13.28
N THR A 82 3.60 0.55 -13.89
CA THR A 82 4.34 1.74 -14.31
C THR A 82 3.61 2.43 -15.48
N LEU A 83 3.88 3.73 -15.68
CA LEU A 83 3.38 4.45 -16.86
C LEU A 83 3.76 3.77 -18.18
N ALA A 84 4.91 3.09 -18.23
CA ALA A 84 5.33 2.32 -19.39
C ALA A 84 4.43 1.11 -19.67
N HIS A 85 4.02 0.38 -18.62
CA HIS A 85 3.06 -0.73 -18.75
C HIS A 85 1.67 -0.21 -19.15
N ALA A 86 1.19 0.87 -18.52
CA ALA A 86 -0.06 1.51 -18.90
C ALA A 86 -0.05 1.95 -20.37
N ALA A 87 1.04 2.59 -20.82
CA ALA A 87 1.18 3.01 -22.21
C ALA A 87 1.23 1.81 -23.19
N ALA A 88 1.87 0.70 -22.82
CA ALA A 88 1.89 -0.52 -23.62
C ALA A 88 0.47 -1.12 -23.75
N GLU A 89 -0.28 -1.12 -22.66
CA GLU A 89 -1.66 -1.60 -22.63
C GLU A 89 -2.60 -0.72 -23.44
N ILE A 90 -2.50 0.61 -23.34
CA ILE A 90 -3.27 1.56 -24.15
C ILE A 90 -3.01 1.32 -25.64
N ARG A 91 -1.74 1.17 -26.05
CA ARG A 91 -1.39 0.86 -27.46
C ARG A 91 -1.98 -0.48 -27.91
N ARG A 92 -1.92 -1.51 -27.06
CA ARG A 92 -2.48 -2.83 -27.35
C ARG A 92 -3.99 -2.74 -27.59
N ARG A 93 -4.72 -2.04 -26.72
CA ARG A 93 -6.18 -1.85 -26.87
C ARG A 93 -6.54 -1.03 -28.10
N ALA A 94 -5.83 0.07 -28.36
CA ALA A 94 -6.04 0.88 -29.56
C ALA A 94 -5.94 0.03 -30.82
N THR A 95 -4.93 -0.84 -30.88
CA THR A 95 -4.74 -1.78 -31.98
C THR A 95 -5.86 -2.83 -32.05
N ALA A 96 -6.24 -3.44 -30.93
CA ALA A 96 -7.26 -4.49 -30.89
C ALA A 96 -8.66 -3.98 -31.26
N GLU A 97 -8.99 -2.77 -30.84
CA GLU A 97 -10.29 -2.13 -31.06
C GLU A 97 -10.33 -1.31 -32.37
N SER A 98 -9.21 -1.25 -33.11
CA SER A 98 -9.07 -0.42 -34.32
C SER A 98 -9.46 1.04 -34.07
N THR A 99 -9.13 1.55 -32.90
CA THR A 99 -9.42 2.92 -32.46
C THR A 99 -8.11 3.70 -32.26
N SER A 100 -8.21 5.02 -32.15
CA SER A 100 -7.04 5.86 -31.90
C SER A 100 -6.66 5.84 -30.41
N ILE A 101 -5.40 6.10 -30.12
CA ILE A 101 -4.90 6.19 -28.74
C ILE A 101 -5.59 7.34 -28.00
N GLU A 102 -5.84 8.45 -28.71
CA GLU A 102 -6.49 9.65 -28.18
C GLU A 102 -7.92 9.35 -27.71
N VAL A 103 -8.66 8.49 -28.41
CA VAL A 103 -10.00 8.06 -27.99
C VAL A 103 -9.93 7.29 -26.68
N ILE A 104 -9.03 6.30 -26.57
CA ILE A 104 -8.87 5.51 -25.34
C ILE A 104 -8.45 6.40 -24.16
N VAL A 105 -7.52 7.33 -24.39
CA VAL A 105 -7.08 8.27 -23.34
C VAL A 105 -8.22 9.20 -22.93
N SER A 106 -9.03 9.68 -23.87
CA SER A 106 -10.21 10.51 -23.60
C SER A 106 -11.26 9.77 -22.79
N ASP A 107 -11.50 8.48 -23.10
CA ASP A 107 -12.45 7.65 -22.37
C ASP A 107 -11.98 7.41 -20.94
N LEU A 108 -10.68 7.10 -20.76
CA LEU A 108 -10.07 6.95 -19.44
C LEU A 108 -10.14 8.25 -18.61
N ALA A 109 -9.88 9.40 -19.22
CA ALA A 109 -10.02 10.69 -18.55
C ALA A 109 -11.47 10.94 -18.10
N SER A 110 -12.45 10.63 -18.96
CA SER A 110 -13.87 10.79 -18.63
C SER A 110 -14.32 9.88 -17.47
N ILE A 111 -13.74 8.69 -17.36
CA ILE A 111 -13.98 7.77 -16.23
C ILE A 111 -13.38 8.37 -14.95
N ALA A 112 -12.14 8.84 -14.99
CA ALA A 112 -11.48 9.46 -13.83
C ALA A 112 -12.24 10.70 -13.32
N ASP A 113 -12.66 11.59 -14.23
CA ASP A 113 -13.44 12.78 -13.88
C ASP A 113 -14.78 12.41 -13.18
N ALA A 114 -15.41 11.29 -13.60
CA ALA A 114 -16.63 10.81 -12.98
C ALA A 114 -16.40 10.20 -11.59
N GLU A 115 -15.29 9.49 -11.38
CA GLU A 115 -14.89 8.96 -10.07
C GLU A 115 -14.56 10.08 -9.09
N ASP A 116 -13.77 11.08 -9.51
CA ASP A 116 -13.43 12.26 -8.71
C ASP A 116 -14.69 13.03 -8.30
N ALA A 117 -15.61 13.26 -9.25
CA ALA A 117 -16.89 13.92 -8.95
C ALA A 117 -17.76 13.13 -7.96
N ALA A 118 -17.74 11.80 -8.04
CA ALA A 118 -18.46 10.94 -7.11
C ALA A 118 -17.84 10.97 -5.70
N GLU A 119 -16.51 10.98 -5.60
CA GLU A 119 -15.81 11.17 -4.32
C GLU A 119 -16.12 12.55 -3.70
N GLU A 120 -16.10 13.62 -4.49
CA GLU A 120 -16.48 14.95 -4.03
C GLU A 120 -17.93 15.01 -3.52
N GLU A 121 -18.87 14.39 -4.23
CA GLU A 121 -20.27 14.29 -3.80
C GLU A 121 -20.41 13.51 -2.49
N GLU A 122 -19.67 12.41 -2.34
CA GLU A 122 -19.62 11.60 -1.11
C GLU A 122 -19.10 12.44 0.07
N ILE A 123 -17.97 13.13 -0.11
CA ILE A 123 -17.40 14.03 0.91
C ILE A 123 -18.40 15.12 1.28
N ALA A 124 -19.07 15.73 0.29
CA ALA A 124 -20.08 16.75 0.52
C ALA A 124 -21.33 16.19 1.22
N ARG A 125 -21.73 14.94 0.95
CA ARG A 125 -22.81 14.26 1.65
C ARG A 125 -22.43 14.02 3.10
N ILE A 126 -21.26 13.44 3.38
CA ILE A 126 -20.74 13.22 4.74
C ILE A 126 -20.69 14.54 5.51
N ALA A 127 -20.21 15.62 4.87
CA ALA A 127 -20.14 16.94 5.50
C ALA A 127 -21.53 17.51 5.85
N ARG A 128 -22.56 17.24 5.05
CA ARG A 128 -23.96 17.66 5.31
C ARG A 128 -24.66 16.80 6.35
N GLU A 129 -24.43 15.49 6.32
CA GLU A 129 -25.04 14.52 7.23
C GLU A 129 -24.37 14.53 8.61
N ARG A 130 -23.15 15.10 8.71
CA ARG A 130 -22.51 15.38 9.99
C ARG A 130 -23.45 16.28 10.82
N PRO A 131 -23.98 15.80 11.97
CA PRO A 131 -24.91 16.59 12.77
C PRO A 131 -24.30 17.94 13.13
N ALA A 132 -25.02 19.03 12.89
CA ALA A 132 -24.60 20.37 13.34
C ALA A 132 -24.45 20.45 14.88
N ASP A 133 -25.16 19.56 15.58
CA ASP A 133 -25.11 19.36 17.03
C ASP A 133 -24.30 18.12 17.44
N SER A 134 -23.37 17.67 16.60
CA SER A 134 -22.34 16.73 17.06
C SER A 134 -21.68 17.41 18.26
N GLU A 135 -21.70 16.79 19.46
CA GLU A 135 -20.92 17.34 20.58
C GLU A 135 -19.51 17.61 20.06
N GLU A 136 -19.08 18.87 20.12
CA GLU A 136 -17.68 19.22 19.92
C GLU A 136 -16.91 18.51 21.03
N ILE A 137 -16.41 17.30 20.74
CA ILE A 137 -15.55 16.56 21.66
C ILE A 137 -14.29 17.42 21.79
N PRO A 138 -13.99 17.96 22.98
CA PRO A 138 -12.78 18.75 23.18
C PRO A 138 -11.56 17.95 22.71
N LEU A 139 -10.62 18.61 22.04
CA LEU A 139 -9.42 17.96 21.50
C LEU A 139 -8.69 17.11 22.55
N ALA A 140 -8.68 17.55 23.81
CA ALA A 140 -8.12 16.80 24.95
C ALA A 140 -8.84 15.46 25.21
N GLU A 141 -10.16 15.42 25.10
CA GLU A 141 -10.95 14.19 25.30
C GLU A 141 -10.74 13.20 24.14
N LEU A 142 -10.62 13.73 22.92
CA LEU A 142 -10.27 12.93 21.74
C LEU A 142 -8.84 12.38 21.86
N ALA A 143 -7.89 13.22 22.23
CA ALA A 143 -6.49 12.83 22.44
C ALA A 143 -6.36 11.75 23.52
N GLN A 144 -7.07 11.91 24.65
CA GLN A 144 -7.11 10.90 25.71
C GLN A 144 -7.69 9.56 25.23
N LYS A 145 -8.76 9.57 24.42
CA LYS A 145 -9.34 8.35 23.84
C LYS A 145 -8.35 7.58 22.95
N PHE A 146 -7.45 8.29 22.27
CA PHE A 146 -6.44 7.72 21.40
C PHE A 146 -5.06 7.60 22.04
N GLY A 147 -4.91 7.94 23.33
CA GLY A 147 -3.63 7.89 24.05
C GLY A 147 -2.58 8.87 23.52
N ILE A 148 -3.01 9.98 22.91
CA ILE A 148 -2.15 11.04 22.39
C ILE A 148 -1.94 12.07 23.51
N ASP A 149 -0.68 12.37 23.82
CA ASP A 149 -0.33 13.51 24.67
C ASP A 149 -0.25 14.77 23.80
N LEU A 150 -1.08 15.76 24.10
CA LEU A 150 -1.11 17.03 23.37
C LEU A 150 0.03 17.98 23.75
N ASP A 151 0.65 17.77 24.91
CA ASP A 151 1.78 18.58 25.37
C ASP A 151 3.12 18.13 24.75
N GLU A 152 3.13 16.97 24.06
CA GLU A 152 4.29 16.39 23.36
C GLU A 152 4.25 16.58 21.83
N LEU A 153 3.24 17.27 21.28
CA LEU A 153 3.08 17.63 19.86
C LEU A 153 3.61 19.03 19.54
#